data_AF-A0A1H6GB64-F1
#
_entry.id   AF-A0A1H6GB64-F1
#
_cell.length_a   1.000
_cell.length_b   1.000
_cell.length_c   1.000
_cell.angle_alpha   90.00
_cell.angle_beta   90.00
_cell.angle_gamma   90.00
#
_symmetry.space_group_name_H-M   'P 1'
#
loop_
_entity.id
_entity.type
_entity.pdbx_description
1 polymer ?
#
loop_
_entity_poly.entity_id
_entity_poly.type
_entity_poly.pdbx_seq_one_letter_code
_entity_poly.pdbx_strand_id
1 'polypeptide(L)'
;MSIRPELWEGCEPDLWRGCAHAWECDEMGHQNIRFYVARAMEGLRELLARGGLRVKPANDEIEAWPVTHHLRLMLENRAGTPLHLRGGIVAIEAKTLRAAFTLFHSATGEISATFLIDLEARKKGSKTKAAWPDAFVSAVSLHPLPGLCQPRGLTATSPFLIGLGEADALGMIETGNGIIPDEACDREERLRPENIIALLSDSTRSLTNEFHRAAESLSGAPARIGSAGVECRLRYYHRPRAGDRYVVRGGLSALSERSRKTLYWMLDRTTRTPIAELEAVELLLDLDRRRSFPLEERALASLGRLLVSAKQPIIPNQQGTDL
;
A
#
# COMPACT_ATOMS: atom_id res chain seq x y z
N MET A 1 -25.97 20.44 2.44
CA MET A 1 -24.72 19.85 1.93
C MET A 1 -24.73 18.40 2.37
N SER A 2 -25.12 17.49 1.46
CA SER A 2 -25.38 16.09 1.83
C SER A 2 -24.06 15.34 1.92
N ILE A 3 -23.55 15.16 3.14
CA ILE A 3 -22.57 14.13 3.48
C ILE A 3 -23.17 12.84 2.93
N ARG A 4 -22.56 12.17 1.93
CA ARG A 4 -23.13 10.93 1.36
C ARG A 4 -23.34 9.91 2.49
N PRO A 5 -24.56 9.73 3.05
CA PRO A 5 -24.78 8.90 4.23
C PRO A 5 -24.79 7.41 3.87
N GLU A 6 -24.61 7.08 2.60
CA GLU A 6 -24.93 5.77 2.03
C GLU A 6 -23.74 4.80 2.05
N LEU A 7 -22.52 5.29 2.31
CA LEU A 7 -21.35 4.39 2.40
C LEU A 7 -21.23 3.69 3.74
N TRP A 8 -21.76 4.32 4.78
CA TRP A 8 -21.59 3.99 6.18
C TRP A 8 -22.94 4.39 6.77
N GLU A 9 -23.78 3.44 7.19
CA GLU A 9 -25.24 3.57 7.46
C GLU A 9 -25.57 4.49 8.68
N GLY A 10 -24.84 5.59 8.85
CA GLY A 10 -25.06 6.61 9.88
C GLY A 10 -24.55 6.24 11.27
N CYS A 11 -23.86 5.10 11.43
CA CYS A 11 -23.52 4.53 12.74
C CYS A 11 -22.01 4.45 13.02
N GLU A 12 -21.16 4.94 12.11
CA GLU A 12 -19.72 4.71 12.18
C GLU A 12 -18.96 5.83 12.90
N PRO A 13 -17.93 5.46 13.69
CA PRO A 13 -17.12 6.43 14.41
C PRO A 13 -16.35 7.34 13.46
N ASP A 14 -16.25 8.61 13.86
CA ASP A 14 -15.19 9.50 13.39
C ASP A 14 -13.88 9.07 14.04
N LEU A 15 -12.92 8.62 13.23
CA LEU A 15 -11.69 7.98 13.70
C LEU A 15 -10.47 8.89 13.59
N TRP A 16 -10.56 9.93 12.77
CA TRP A 16 -9.49 10.90 12.59
C TRP A 16 -10.02 12.16 11.91
N ARG A 17 -9.55 13.34 12.34
CA ARG A 17 -9.78 14.61 11.66
C ARG A 17 -8.49 15.42 11.59
N GLY A 18 -8.28 16.09 10.47
CA GLY A 18 -7.11 16.95 10.29
C GLY A 18 -7.11 17.60 8.92
N CYS A 19 -5.91 17.86 8.40
CA CYS A 19 -5.72 18.36 7.04
C CYS A 19 -4.49 17.73 6.40
N ALA A 20 -4.35 17.89 5.09
CA ALA A 20 -3.10 17.59 4.39
C ALA A 20 -2.13 18.77 4.58
N HIS A 21 -0.98 18.54 5.20
CA HIS A 21 0.02 19.58 5.40
C HIS A 21 0.87 19.80 4.15
N ALA A 22 1.47 20.99 4.00
CA ALA A 22 2.30 21.31 2.83
C ALA A 22 3.51 20.38 2.67
N TRP A 23 4.15 19.98 3.77
CA TRP A 23 5.27 19.01 3.76
C TRP A 23 4.82 17.57 3.50
N GLU A 24 3.51 17.32 3.42
CA GLU A 24 2.95 16.02 3.06
C GLU A 24 2.65 15.92 1.56
N CYS A 25 2.75 17.03 0.83
CA CYS A 25 2.52 17.09 -0.59
C CYS A 25 3.81 16.84 -1.39
N ASP A 26 3.67 16.14 -2.51
CA ASP A 26 4.73 15.92 -3.48
C ASP A 26 4.89 17.12 -4.42
N GLU A 27 5.79 17.02 -5.40
CA GLU A 27 6.05 18.08 -6.37
C GLU A 27 4.89 18.35 -7.32
N MET A 28 3.89 17.46 -7.37
CA MET A 28 2.63 17.69 -8.09
C MET A 28 1.63 18.51 -7.26
N GLY A 29 1.96 18.80 -5.99
CA GLY A 29 1.12 19.56 -5.08
C GLY A 29 0.01 18.74 -4.44
N HIS A 30 0.11 17.41 -4.49
CA HIS A 30 -0.86 16.49 -3.93
C HIS A 30 -0.25 15.69 -2.79
N GLN A 31 -1.04 15.33 -1.79
CA GLN A 31 -0.57 14.55 -0.66
C GLN A 31 0.03 13.23 -1.14
N ASN A 32 1.24 12.92 -0.69
CA ASN A 32 1.89 11.67 -1.03
C ASN A 32 1.14 10.48 -0.40
N ILE A 33 1.07 9.36 -1.13
CA ILE A 33 0.38 8.13 -0.72
C ILE A 33 0.79 7.63 0.68
N ARG A 34 2.04 7.88 1.12
CA ARG A 34 2.50 7.52 2.47
C ARG A 34 1.62 8.13 3.56
N PHE A 35 1.12 9.35 3.35
CA PHE A 35 0.31 10.06 4.34
C PHE A 35 -1.15 9.62 4.31
N TYR A 36 -1.65 9.14 3.16
CA TYR A 36 -2.93 8.42 3.11
C TYR A 36 -2.89 7.18 4.00
N VAL A 37 -1.84 6.35 3.88
CA VAL A 37 -1.64 5.17 4.74
C VAL A 37 -1.43 5.57 6.20
N ALA A 38 -0.67 6.63 6.47
CA ALA A 38 -0.49 7.14 7.83
C ALA A 38 -1.85 7.47 8.49
N ARG A 39 -2.76 8.13 7.76
CA ARG A 39 -4.11 8.45 8.29
C ARG A 39 -4.94 7.20 8.51
N ALA A 40 -4.89 6.23 7.60
CA ALA A 40 -5.55 4.95 7.77
C ALA A 40 -5.03 4.19 9.01
N MET A 41 -3.72 4.23 9.26
CA MET A 41 -3.10 3.62 10.44
C MET A 41 -3.45 4.36 11.74
N GLU A 42 -3.55 5.70 11.72
CA GLU A 42 -4.06 6.47 12.87
C GLU A 42 -5.52 6.10 13.19
N GLY A 43 -6.38 6.09 12.18
CA GLY A 43 -7.78 5.70 12.35
C GLY A 43 -7.95 4.25 12.80
N LEU A 44 -7.10 3.34 12.30
CA LEU A 44 -7.09 1.97 12.77
C LEU A 44 -6.73 1.87 14.25
N ARG A 45 -5.71 2.61 14.70
CA ARG A 45 -5.32 2.63 16.13
C ARG A 45 -6.46 3.16 17.00
N GLU A 46 -7.16 4.20 16.56
CA GLU A 46 -8.34 4.72 17.24
C GLU A 46 -9.48 3.69 17.30
N LEU A 47 -9.76 3.01 16.18
CA LEU A 47 -10.78 1.96 16.10
C LEU A 47 -10.50 0.81 17.08
N LEU A 48 -9.25 0.32 17.10
CA LEU A 48 -8.83 -0.73 18.01
C LEU A 48 -8.88 -0.28 19.48
N ALA A 49 -8.50 0.97 19.76
CA ALA A 49 -8.53 1.54 21.10
C ALA A 49 -9.96 1.67 21.64
N ARG A 50 -10.94 2.03 20.80
CA ARG A 50 -12.38 2.05 21.16
C ARG A 50 -12.91 0.67 21.52
N GLY A 51 -12.41 -0.39 20.87
CA GLY A 51 -12.70 -1.77 21.23
C GLY A 51 -11.96 -2.26 22.49
N GLY A 52 -11.11 -1.43 23.11
CA GLY A 52 -10.38 -1.77 24.33
C GLY A 52 -8.97 -2.34 24.12
N LEU A 53 -8.48 -2.46 22.87
CA LEU A 53 -7.09 -2.80 22.58
C LEU A 53 -6.24 -1.53 22.68
N ARG A 54 -5.91 -1.11 23.91
CA ARG A 54 -5.17 0.13 24.17
C ARG A 54 -3.68 0.01 23.85
N VAL A 55 -3.08 1.17 23.57
CA VAL A 55 -1.64 1.39 23.36
C VAL A 55 -0.81 1.30 24.67
N LYS A 56 -1.42 1.12 25.86
CA LYS A 56 -0.75 0.95 27.19
C LYS A 56 -1.73 0.72 28.37
N PRO A 57 -1.30 0.11 29.50
CA PRO A 57 -1.06 -1.31 29.63
C PRO A 57 -2.16 -1.97 30.48
N ALA A 58 -3.03 -2.73 29.83
CA ALA A 58 -3.80 -3.81 30.42
C ALA A 58 -4.20 -4.72 29.23
N ASN A 59 -3.63 -5.93 29.19
CA ASN A 59 -3.59 -6.92 28.09
C ASN A 59 -2.43 -6.78 27.07
N ASP A 60 -1.21 -6.82 27.60
CA ASP A 60 0.08 -6.66 26.91
C ASP A 60 0.52 -7.86 26.03
N GLU A 61 -0.36 -8.82 25.74
CA GLU A 61 0.00 -10.05 25.03
C GLU A 61 -0.33 -10.06 23.54
N ILE A 62 -1.24 -9.21 23.06
CA ILE A 62 -1.73 -9.24 21.68
C ILE A 62 -1.34 -7.98 20.92
N GLU A 63 -0.74 -8.17 19.75
CA GLU A 63 -0.46 -7.15 18.75
C GLU A 63 -1.39 -7.33 17.54
N ALA A 64 -2.05 -6.26 17.12
CA ALA A 64 -2.78 -6.21 15.85
C ALA A 64 -1.79 -5.95 14.71
N TRP A 65 -1.51 -6.99 13.92
CA TRP A 65 -0.51 -6.94 12.86
C TRP A 65 -1.16 -6.71 11.48
N PRO A 66 -0.88 -5.61 10.77
CA PRO A 66 -1.34 -5.42 9.39
C PRO A 66 -0.71 -6.45 8.46
N VAL A 67 -1.54 -7.22 7.77
CA VAL A 67 -1.13 -8.20 6.75
C VAL A 67 -1.21 -7.59 5.36
N THR A 68 -2.32 -6.90 5.07
CA THR A 68 -2.56 -6.25 3.78
C THR A 68 -3.15 -4.88 4.00
N HIS A 69 -2.73 -3.90 3.21
CA HIS A 69 -3.49 -2.67 2.97
C HIS A 69 -3.91 -2.66 1.51
N HIS A 70 -5.20 -2.49 1.25
CA HIS A 70 -5.69 -2.13 -0.06
C HIS A 70 -6.25 -0.71 0.02
N LEU A 71 -5.95 0.11 -0.97
CA LEU A 71 -6.43 1.48 -1.00
C LEU A 71 -6.75 1.92 -2.43
N ARG A 72 -7.77 2.75 -2.55
CA ARG A 72 -8.19 3.37 -3.81
C ARG A 72 -8.17 4.88 -3.65
N LEU A 73 -7.63 5.55 -4.65
CA LEU A 73 -7.46 7.01 -4.66
C LEU A 73 -8.48 7.58 -5.65
N MET A 74 -9.38 8.42 -5.16
CA MET A 74 -10.48 8.98 -5.97
C MET A 74 -10.32 10.48 -6.17
N LEU A 75 -9.84 11.20 -5.14
CA LEU A 75 -9.65 12.64 -5.18
C LEU A 75 -8.36 13.03 -4.46
N GLU A 76 -7.58 13.87 -5.14
CA GLU A 76 -6.29 14.36 -4.66
C GLU A 76 -6.47 15.33 -3.48
N ASN A 77 -5.63 15.20 -2.46
CA ASN A 77 -5.62 16.12 -1.33
C ASN A 77 -4.55 17.18 -1.54
N ARG A 78 -4.91 18.46 -1.46
CA ARG A 78 -3.95 19.56 -1.56
C ARG A 78 -3.57 20.09 -0.17
N ALA A 79 -2.48 20.82 -0.09
CA ALA A 79 -2.08 21.50 1.13
C ALA A 79 -3.24 22.33 1.71
N GLY A 80 -3.53 22.14 3.00
CA GLY A 80 -4.60 22.79 3.72
C GLY A 80 -5.99 22.16 3.55
N THR A 81 -6.18 21.16 2.68
CA THR A 81 -7.48 20.48 2.51
C THR A 81 -7.93 19.88 3.84
N PRO A 82 -9.08 20.28 4.41
CA PRO A 82 -9.63 19.66 5.62
C PRO A 82 -10.16 18.25 5.31
N LEU A 83 -9.78 17.29 6.14
CA LEU A 83 -10.04 15.87 5.93
C LEU A 83 -10.61 15.22 7.20
N HIS A 84 -11.41 14.17 7.02
CA HIS A 84 -11.82 13.29 8.11
C HIS A 84 -11.96 11.85 7.64
N LEU A 85 -11.70 10.91 8.54
CA LEU A 85 -11.73 9.47 8.29
C LEU A 85 -12.86 8.83 9.10
N ARG A 86 -13.69 8.05 8.41
CA ARG A 86 -14.68 7.16 9.05
C ARG A 86 -14.41 5.73 8.66
N GLY A 87 -14.83 4.79 9.49
CA GLY A 87 -14.69 3.39 9.18
C GLY A 87 -15.09 2.50 10.34
N GLY A 88 -14.97 1.20 10.11
CA GLY A 88 -15.39 0.18 11.06
C GLY A 88 -14.84 -1.19 10.70
N ILE A 89 -15.15 -2.15 11.56
CA ILE A 89 -14.79 -3.56 11.36
C ILE A 89 -15.85 -4.18 10.46
N VAL A 90 -15.43 -4.83 9.38
CA VAL A 90 -16.34 -5.45 8.39
C VAL A 90 -16.31 -6.98 8.45
N ALA A 91 -15.27 -7.55 9.06
CA ALA A 91 -15.20 -8.97 9.39
C ALA A 91 -14.28 -9.18 10.59
N ILE A 92 -14.62 -10.12 11.45
CA ILE A 92 -13.78 -10.57 12.55
C ILE A 92 -13.92 -12.09 12.70
N GLU A 93 -12.80 -12.78 12.81
CA GLU A 93 -12.74 -14.20 13.17
C GLU A 93 -11.88 -14.35 14.43
N ALA A 94 -11.64 -15.57 14.90
CA ALA A 94 -10.86 -15.80 16.11
C ALA A 94 -9.49 -15.11 16.12
N LYS A 95 -8.78 -15.06 14.98
CA LYS A 95 -7.39 -14.56 14.88
C LYS A 95 -7.16 -13.51 13.79
N THR A 96 -8.20 -13.15 13.05
CA THR A 96 -8.13 -12.25 11.89
C THR A 96 -9.19 -11.16 12.03
N LEU A 97 -8.93 -10.00 11.45
CA LEU A 97 -9.87 -8.89 11.42
C LEU A 97 -9.70 -8.15 10.10
N ARG A 98 -10.82 -7.69 9.52
CA ARG A 98 -10.82 -6.79 8.37
C ARG A 98 -11.50 -5.49 8.77
N ALA A 99 -10.82 -4.38 8.57
CA ALA A 99 -11.36 -3.04 8.78
C ALA A 99 -11.42 -2.29 7.44
N ALA A 100 -12.45 -1.47 7.25
CA ALA A 100 -12.58 -0.61 6.10
C ALA A 100 -12.73 0.84 6.53
N PHE A 101 -12.16 1.76 5.74
CA PHE A 101 -12.17 3.19 6.03
C PHE A 101 -12.41 4.01 4.76
N THR A 102 -13.03 5.18 4.93
CA THR A 102 -13.18 6.18 3.88
C THR A 102 -12.67 7.51 4.40
N LEU A 103 -11.75 8.12 3.64
CA LEU A 103 -11.25 9.46 3.86
C LEU A 103 -12.04 10.44 3.01
N PHE A 104 -12.53 11.51 3.64
CA PHE A 104 -13.38 12.51 3.02
C PHE A 104 -12.73 13.89 3.05
N HIS A 105 -13.01 14.69 2.03
CA HIS A 105 -12.87 16.15 2.11
C HIS A 105 -13.97 16.68 3.03
N SER A 106 -13.61 17.20 4.20
CA SER A 106 -14.59 17.63 5.21
C SER A 106 -15.47 18.78 4.73
N ALA A 107 -14.95 19.63 3.84
CA ALA A 107 -15.65 20.80 3.32
C ALA A 107 -16.68 20.48 2.24
N THR A 108 -16.55 19.36 1.51
CA THR A 108 -17.47 19.03 0.40
C THR A 108 -18.22 17.72 0.62
N GLY A 109 -17.72 16.85 1.50
CA GLY A 109 -18.22 15.49 1.68
C GLY A 109 -17.77 14.53 0.57
N GLU A 110 -16.89 14.97 -0.33
CA GLU A 110 -16.33 14.13 -1.39
C GLU A 110 -15.35 13.12 -0.83
N ILE A 111 -15.24 11.97 -1.50
CA ILE A 111 -14.38 10.87 -1.10
C ILE A 111 -13.00 11.10 -1.70
N SER A 112 -12.01 11.20 -0.82
CA SER A 112 -10.59 11.26 -1.17
C SER A 112 -10.05 9.89 -1.49
N ALA A 113 -10.21 8.95 -0.56
CA ALA A 113 -9.69 7.61 -0.67
C ALA A 113 -10.51 6.60 0.14
N THR A 114 -10.42 5.34 -0.23
CA THR A 114 -10.91 4.22 0.58
C THR A 114 -9.77 3.28 0.94
N PHE A 115 -9.94 2.56 2.05
CA PHE A 115 -8.96 1.63 2.59
C PHE A 115 -9.65 0.35 3.03
N LEU A 116 -8.98 -0.78 2.81
CA LEU A 116 -9.32 -2.08 3.36
C LEU A 116 -8.07 -2.69 3.99
N ILE A 117 -8.10 -2.93 5.29
CA ILE A 117 -6.94 -3.39 6.05
C ILE A 117 -7.25 -4.75 6.65
N ASP A 118 -6.44 -5.75 6.29
CA ASP A 118 -6.46 -7.08 6.90
C ASP A 118 -5.44 -7.14 8.03
N LEU A 119 -5.86 -7.66 9.18
CA LEU A 119 -5.10 -7.76 10.40
C LEU A 119 -5.07 -9.21 10.91
N GLU A 120 -3.97 -9.55 11.55
CA GLU A 120 -3.84 -10.75 12.38
C GLU A 120 -3.62 -10.34 13.84
N ALA A 121 -4.32 -11.00 14.76
CA ALA A 121 -3.91 -11.00 16.16
C ALA A 121 -2.67 -11.87 16.32
N ARG A 122 -1.60 -11.30 16.87
CA ARG A 122 -0.35 -12.02 17.14
C ARG A 122 0.06 -11.86 18.59
N LYS A 123 0.78 -12.85 19.12
CA LYS A 123 1.46 -12.68 20.41
C LYS A 123 2.49 -11.55 20.26
N LYS A 124 2.47 -10.57 21.17
CA LYS A 124 3.38 -9.43 21.16
C LYS A 124 4.84 -9.91 21.11
N GLY A 125 5.63 -9.32 20.21
CA GLY A 125 7.02 -9.71 20.00
C GLY A 125 7.22 -11.05 19.28
N SER A 126 6.15 -11.69 18.80
CA SER A 126 6.20 -12.97 18.09
C SER A 126 5.43 -12.92 16.77
N LYS A 127 5.80 -13.80 15.83
CA LYS A 127 5.03 -14.06 14.61
C LYS A 127 3.84 -15.00 14.82
N THR A 128 3.70 -15.58 16.03
CA THR A 128 2.64 -16.54 16.35
C THR A 128 1.28 -15.86 16.42
N LYS A 129 0.32 -16.34 15.62
CA LYS A 129 -1.08 -15.90 15.71
C LYS A 129 -1.69 -16.25 17.07
N ALA A 130 -2.47 -15.34 17.62
CA ALA A 130 -3.23 -15.51 18.86
C ALA A 130 -4.69 -15.14 18.63
N ALA A 131 -5.56 -15.47 19.59
CA ALA A 131 -6.96 -15.07 19.50
C ALA A 131 -7.11 -13.60 19.89
N TRP A 132 -8.09 -12.90 19.30
CA TRP A 132 -8.54 -11.64 19.85
C TRP A 132 -9.12 -11.84 21.26
N PRO A 133 -8.91 -10.91 22.20
CA PRO A 133 -9.53 -11.00 23.52
C PRO A 133 -11.07 -10.98 23.41
N ASP A 134 -11.76 -11.83 24.18
CA ASP A 134 -13.24 -11.90 24.16
C ASP A 134 -13.90 -10.55 24.46
N ALA A 135 -13.29 -9.77 25.35
CA ALA A 135 -13.73 -8.41 25.67
C ALA A 135 -13.66 -7.48 24.46
N PHE A 136 -12.63 -7.61 23.60
CA PHE A 136 -12.53 -6.84 22.36
C PHE A 136 -13.60 -7.30 21.35
N VAL A 137 -13.72 -8.61 21.14
CA VAL A 137 -14.71 -9.17 20.20
C VAL A 137 -16.13 -8.77 20.58
N SER A 138 -16.43 -8.72 21.88
CA SER A 138 -17.75 -8.35 22.41
C SER A 138 -18.01 -6.83 22.39
N ALA A 139 -16.96 -6.00 22.38
CA ALA A 139 -17.07 -4.54 22.40
C ALA A 139 -17.22 -3.92 21.00
N VAL A 140 -16.83 -4.65 19.95
CA VAL A 140 -16.85 -4.14 18.57
C VAL A 140 -18.14 -4.48 17.84
N SER A 141 -18.53 -3.62 16.91
CA SER A 141 -19.66 -3.85 16.00
C SER A 141 -19.16 -4.16 14.59
N LEU A 142 -19.89 -5.03 13.89
CA LEU A 142 -19.64 -5.35 12.49
C LEU A 142 -20.49 -4.47 11.57
N HIS A 143 -19.87 -3.99 10.50
CA HIS A 143 -20.48 -3.15 9.48
C HIS A 143 -20.44 -3.84 8.11
N PRO A 144 -21.42 -3.62 7.23
CA PRO A 144 -21.32 -4.05 5.84
C PRO A 144 -20.08 -3.46 5.17
N LEU A 145 -19.39 -4.24 4.32
CA LEU A 145 -18.27 -3.74 3.53
C LEU A 145 -18.77 -2.77 2.45
N PRO A 146 -18.39 -1.47 2.48
CA PRO A 146 -18.85 -0.55 1.47
C PRO A 146 -18.29 -0.91 0.10
N GLY A 147 -19.12 -0.89 -0.95
CA GLY A 147 -18.71 -1.31 -2.30
C GLY A 147 -17.51 -0.53 -2.85
N LEU A 148 -17.34 0.74 -2.48
CA LEU A 148 -16.18 1.55 -2.88
C LEU A 148 -14.87 1.15 -2.18
N CYS A 149 -14.92 0.41 -1.08
CA CYS A 149 -13.74 -0.16 -0.42
C CYS A 149 -13.31 -1.49 -1.04
N GLN A 150 -14.11 -2.08 -1.94
CA GLN A 150 -13.71 -3.31 -2.62
C GLN A 150 -12.60 -3.04 -3.64
N PRO A 151 -11.63 -3.98 -3.76
CA PRO A 151 -10.67 -3.99 -4.86
C PRO A 151 -11.36 -4.00 -6.21
N ARG A 152 -10.74 -3.36 -7.21
CA ARG A 152 -11.29 -3.25 -8.57
C ARG A 152 -10.34 -3.82 -9.60
N GLY A 153 -9.10 -3.34 -9.60
CA GLY A 153 -8.06 -3.71 -10.56
C GLY A 153 -7.02 -4.67 -10.00
N LEU A 154 -6.92 -4.80 -8.67
CA LEU A 154 -5.96 -5.67 -7.99
C LEU A 154 -6.66 -6.80 -7.25
N THR A 155 -6.06 -8.00 -7.28
CA THR A 155 -6.46 -9.12 -6.43
C THR A 155 -6.00 -8.91 -5.00
N ALA A 156 -6.66 -9.54 -4.02
CA ALA A 156 -6.23 -9.47 -2.62
C ALA A 156 -4.89 -10.20 -2.37
N THR A 157 -4.57 -11.19 -3.21
CA THR A 157 -3.37 -12.02 -3.10
C THR A 157 -2.41 -11.74 -4.25
N SER A 158 -1.12 -11.77 -3.90
CA SER A 158 -0.02 -11.86 -4.87
C SER A 158 0.12 -13.32 -5.31
N PRO A 159 0.38 -13.59 -6.61
CA PRO A 159 0.52 -14.96 -7.10
C PRO A 159 1.84 -15.62 -6.67
N PHE A 160 2.84 -14.87 -6.19
CA PHE A 160 4.14 -15.41 -5.81
C PHE A 160 4.78 -14.63 -4.66
N LEU A 161 5.60 -15.32 -3.87
CA LEU A 161 6.48 -14.74 -2.85
C LEU A 161 7.92 -14.85 -3.37
N ILE A 162 8.64 -13.73 -3.43
CA ILE A 162 10.03 -13.74 -3.92
C ILE A 162 11.00 -13.19 -2.86
N GLY A 163 12.22 -13.72 -2.87
CA GLY A 163 13.37 -13.15 -2.19
C GLY A 163 14.24 -12.34 -3.15
N LEU A 164 15.41 -11.93 -2.65
CA LEU A 164 16.32 -11.08 -3.44
C LEU A 164 16.89 -11.81 -4.65
N GLY A 165 17.18 -13.11 -4.53
CA GLY A 165 17.71 -13.90 -5.66
C GLY A 165 16.71 -14.04 -6.79
N GLU A 166 15.45 -14.30 -6.47
CA GLU A 166 14.38 -14.39 -7.46
C GLU A 166 14.10 -13.03 -8.11
N ALA A 167 14.15 -11.93 -7.35
CA ALA A 167 14.00 -10.58 -7.89
C ALA A 167 15.13 -10.25 -8.90
N ASP A 168 16.37 -10.64 -8.60
CA ASP A 168 17.51 -10.48 -9.52
C ASP A 168 17.32 -11.37 -10.78
N ALA A 169 16.87 -12.61 -10.61
CA ALA A 169 16.59 -13.53 -11.73
C ALA A 169 15.44 -13.07 -12.64
N LEU A 170 14.46 -12.35 -12.07
CA LEU A 170 13.36 -11.71 -12.80
C LEU A 170 13.80 -10.41 -13.50
N GLY A 171 15.05 -9.96 -13.32
CA GLY A 171 15.55 -8.74 -13.93
C GLY A 171 14.91 -7.46 -13.36
N MET A 172 14.40 -7.53 -12.13
CA MET A 172 13.81 -6.36 -11.47
C MET A 172 14.86 -5.28 -11.24
N ILE A 173 14.49 -4.02 -11.49
CA ILE A 173 15.40 -2.88 -11.34
C ILE A 173 15.58 -2.59 -9.85
N GLU A 174 16.80 -2.30 -9.42
CA GLU A 174 17.02 -1.67 -8.11
C GLU A 174 16.50 -0.23 -8.15
N THR A 175 15.36 0.02 -7.52
CA THR A 175 14.73 1.34 -7.57
C THR A 175 15.01 2.18 -6.31
N GLY A 176 15.47 1.54 -5.24
CA GLY A 176 15.96 2.19 -4.03
C GLY A 176 16.72 1.22 -3.13
N ASN A 177 17.54 1.75 -2.23
CA ASN A 177 18.25 0.98 -1.22
C ASN A 177 18.58 1.89 -0.03
N GLY A 178 18.83 1.30 1.14
CA GLY A 178 19.22 2.10 2.29
C GLY A 178 19.31 1.30 3.58
N ILE A 179 19.38 2.06 4.67
CA ILE A 179 19.34 1.60 6.06
C ILE A 179 18.02 2.06 6.66
N ILE A 180 17.38 1.22 7.46
CA ILE A 180 16.15 1.58 8.18
C ILE A 180 16.49 2.67 9.22
N PRO A 181 15.91 3.88 9.11
CA PRO A 181 16.22 4.97 10.02
C PRO A 181 15.48 4.83 11.35
N ASP A 182 16.11 5.28 12.43
CA ASP A 182 15.60 5.16 13.80
C ASP A 182 14.25 5.86 13.97
N GLU A 183 14.10 7.05 13.38
CA GLU A 183 12.87 7.85 13.45
C GLU A 183 11.67 7.20 12.74
N ALA A 184 11.91 6.23 11.85
CA ALA A 184 10.85 5.51 11.16
C ALA A 184 10.28 4.33 11.97
N CYS A 185 10.90 3.98 13.09
CA CYS A 185 10.56 2.81 13.89
C CYS A 185 9.56 3.09 15.02
N ASP A 186 8.95 2.02 15.53
CA ASP A 186 8.17 2.03 16.77
C ASP A 186 9.07 1.97 18.02
N ARG A 187 8.45 1.91 19.20
CA ARG A 187 9.18 1.89 20.47
C ARG A 187 9.96 0.58 20.68
N GLU A 188 9.63 -0.45 19.92
CA GLU A 188 10.30 -1.74 19.88
C GLU A 188 11.36 -1.80 18.76
N GLU A 189 11.72 -0.63 18.19
CA GLU A 189 12.69 -0.43 17.12
C GLU A 189 12.30 -1.08 15.79
N ARG A 190 11.02 -1.37 15.56
CA ARG A 190 10.52 -2.01 14.32
C ARG A 190 9.96 -0.96 13.38
N LEU A 191 10.35 -0.99 12.11
CA LEU A 191 9.87 -0.07 11.07
C LEU A 191 8.33 -0.05 11.03
N ARG A 192 7.72 1.13 11.15
CA ARG A 192 6.24 1.26 11.14
C ARG A 192 5.63 0.95 9.78
N PRO A 193 4.43 0.32 9.70
CA PRO A 193 3.77 0.05 8.42
C PRO A 193 3.62 1.27 7.52
N GLU A 194 3.23 2.43 8.09
CA GLU A 194 3.13 3.70 7.37
C GLU A 194 4.46 4.23 6.83
N ASN A 195 5.59 3.79 7.38
CA ASN A 195 6.93 4.14 6.89
C ASN A 195 7.50 3.12 5.90
N ILE A 196 6.98 1.88 5.86
CA ILE A 196 7.29 0.93 4.77
C ILE A 196 6.87 1.51 3.43
N ILE A 197 5.62 2.01 3.33
CA ILE A 197 5.17 2.66 2.10
C ILE A 197 5.93 3.95 1.80
N ALA A 198 6.39 4.69 2.82
CA ALA A 198 7.20 5.88 2.60
C ALA A 198 8.50 5.53 1.84
N LEU A 199 9.26 4.55 2.34
CA LEU A 199 10.51 4.11 1.71
C LEU A 199 10.27 3.50 0.31
N LEU A 200 9.17 2.76 0.14
CA LEU A 200 8.76 2.25 -1.18
C LEU A 200 8.39 3.38 -2.14
N SER A 201 7.59 4.34 -1.70
CA SER A 201 7.15 5.50 -2.49
C SER A 201 8.33 6.33 -2.98
N ASP A 202 9.28 6.62 -2.10
CA ASP A 202 10.49 7.38 -2.44
C ASP A 202 11.32 6.65 -3.52
N SER A 203 11.25 5.31 -3.52
CA SER A 203 11.95 4.45 -4.48
C SER A 203 11.21 4.28 -5.81
N THR A 204 10.00 4.82 -6.01
CA THR A 204 9.23 4.60 -7.25
C THR A 204 9.78 5.38 -8.44
N ARG A 205 10.51 6.48 -8.19
CA ARG A 205 10.94 7.43 -9.22
C ARG A 205 11.83 6.81 -10.28
N SER A 206 12.71 5.90 -9.91
CA SER A 206 13.61 5.23 -10.85
C SER A 206 12.84 4.48 -11.93
N LEU A 207 11.78 3.75 -11.56
CA LEU A 207 10.92 3.03 -12.50
C LEU A 207 9.99 3.98 -13.27
N THR A 208 9.47 5.02 -12.62
CA THR A 208 8.63 6.04 -13.27
C THR A 208 9.41 6.80 -14.35
N ASN A 209 10.68 7.14 -14.10
CA ASN A 209 11.53 7.86 -15.06
C ASN A 209 11.86 7.01 -16.30
N GLU A 210 12.15 5.71 -16.12
CA GLU A 210 12.31 4.77 -17.25
C GLU A 210 11.06 4.78 -18.14
N PHE A 211 9.90 4.85 -17.51
CA PHE A 211 8.64 4.86 -18.23
C PHE A 211 8.38 6.18 -18.95
N HIS A 212 8.56 7.32 -18.27
CA HIS A 212 8.37 8.63 -18.88
C HIS A 212 9.28 8.81 -20.09
N ARG A 213 10.55 8.38 -20.01
CA ARG A 213 11.46 8.38 -21.18
C ARG A 213 10.92 7.58 -22.35
N ALA A 214 10.40 6.38 -22.10
CA ALA A 214 9.83 5.55 -23.17
C ALA A 214 8.58 6.20 -23.78
N ALA A 215 7.73 6.82 -22.95
CA ALA A 215 6.53 7.51 -23.40
C ALA A 215 6.84 8.82 -24.15
N GLU A 216 7.88 9.57 -23.76
CA GLU A 216 8.35 10.78 -24.43
C GLU A 216 8.96 10.48 -25.82
N SER A 217 9.46 9.26 -26.03
CA SER A 217 10.01 8.83 -27.32
C SER A 217 8.94 8.60 -28.40
N LEU A 218 7.66 8.74 -28.06
CA LEU A 218 6.52 8.60 -28.97
C LEU A 218 6.36 9.83 -29.87
N SER A 219 5.96 9.60 -31.12
CA SER A 219 5.58 10.70 -32.01
C SER A 219 4.26 11.32 -31.54
N GLY A 220 4.27 12.61 -31.19
CA GLY A 220 3.06 13.28 -30.70
C GLY A 220 2.73 13.02 -29.23
N ALA A 221 3.70 12.53 -28.44
CA ALA A 221 3.60 12.51 -26.99
C ALA A 221 3.24 13.91 -26.43
N PRO A 222 2.47 13.97 -25.32
CA PRO A 222 2.30 15.20 -24.57
C PRO A 222 3.66 15.76 -24.14
N ALA A 223 3.80 17.09 -24.13
CA ALA A 223 5.01 17.75 -23.64
C ALA A 223 5.24 17.48 -22.14
N ARG A 224 4.17 17.24 -21.38
CA ARG A 224 4.22 16.97 -19.95
C ARG A 224 3.40 15.72 -19.62
N ILE A 225 4.10 14.64 -19.33
CA ILE A 225 3.51 13.35 -18.97
C ILE A 225 3.54 13.20 -17.45
N GLY A 226 2.42 12.74 -16.89
CA GLY A 226 2.30 12.38 -15.48
C GLY A 226 1.78 10.96 -15.31
N SER A 227 1.84 10.49 -14.07
CA SER A 227 1.27 9.21 -13.67
C SER A 227 0.43 9.40 -12.43
N ALA A 228 -0.79 8.85 -12.43
CA ALA A 228 -1.69 8.89 -11.29
C ALA A 228 -1.97 7.46 -10.81
N GLY A 229 -1.60 7.18 -9.55
CA GLY A 229 -2.01 5.95 -8.88
C GLY A 229 -3.49 6.02 -8.54
N VAL A 230 -4.25 5.03 -8.97
CA VAL A 230 -5.71 4.96 -8.72
C VAL A 230 -6.09 3.86 -7.74
N GLU A 231 -5.23 2.86 -7.58
CA GLU A 231 -5.43 1.71 -6.70
C GLU A 231 -4.07 1.12 -6.32
N CYS A 232 -3.94 0.66 -5.07
CA CYS A 232 -2.70 0.13 -4.54
C CYS A 232 -2.98 -0.98 -3.52
N ARG A 233 -2.15 -2.02 -3.52
CA ARG A 233 -2.09 -3.09 -2.50
C ARG A 233 -0.70 -3.13 -1.90
N LEU A 234 -0.62 -3.05 -0.57
CA LEU A 234 0.57 -3.41 0.20
C LEU A 234 0.37 -4.72 0.93
N ARG A 235 1.41 -5.55 0.96
CA ARG A 235 1.49 -6.75 1.80
C ARG A 235 2.70 -6.66 2.70
N TYR A 236 2.52 -7.02 3.96
CA TYR A 236 3.57 -6.94 4.99
C TYR A 236 3.96 -8.35 5.44
N TYR A 237 5.23 -8.69 5.26
CA TYR A 237 5.77 -10.00 5.61
C TYR A 237 6.50 -9.96 6.96
N HIS A 238 7.31 -8.93 7.16
CA HIS A 238 7.91 -8.63 8.47
C HIS A 238 8.25 -7.13 8.58
N ARG A 239 8.60 -6.69 9.81
CA ARG A 239 9.02 -5.32 10.09
C ARG A 239 10.50 -5.34 10.46
N PRO A 240 11.41 -4.84 9.61
CA PRO A 240 12.84 -4.78 9.91
C PRO A 240 13.08 -3.79 11.06
N ARG A 241 14.25 -3.89 11.68
CA ARG A 241 14.66 -3.03 12.78
C ARG A 241 15.45 -1.82 12.31
N ALA A 242 15.54 -0.81 13.16
CA ALA A 242 16.50 0.29 13.02
C ALA A 242 17.90 -0.26 12.72
N GLY A 243 18.59 0.33 11.74
CA GLY A 243 19.91 -0.13 11.30
C GLY A 243 19.93 -1.30 10.30
N ASP A 244 18.82 -2.02 10.11
CA ASP A 244 18.75 -3.08 9.11
C ASP A 244 18.90 -2.51 7.69
N ARG A 245 19.40 -3.33 6.76
CA ARG A 245 19.63 -2.91 5.37
C ARG A 245 18.52 -3.42 4.48
N TYR A 246 17.97 -2.54 3.66
CA TYR A 246 16.93 -2.91 2.70
C TYR A 246 17.31 -2.57 1.26
N VAL A 247 16.58 -3.18 0.34
CA VAL A 247 16.60 -2.86 -1.07
C VAL A 247 15.19 -2.94 -1.64
N VAL A 248 14.88 -2.05 -2.57
CA VAL A 248 13.63 -2.06 -3.32
C VAL A 248 13.92 -2.50 -4.75
N ARG A 249 13.20 -3.53 -5.19
CA ARG A 249 13.23 -4.07 -6.54
C ARG A 249 11.91 -3.74 -7.23
N GLY A 250 11.94 -3.10 -8.39
CA GLY A 250 10.75 -2.64 -9.12
C GLY A 250 10.65 -3.24 -10.52
N GLY A 251 9.40 -3.46 -10.97
CA GLY A 251 9.06 -3.90 -12.31
C GLY A 251 7.58 -3.68 -12.60
N LEU A 252 7.07 -4.25 -13.71
CA LEU A 252 5.67 -4.15 -14.12
C LEU A 252 4.99 -5.52 -14.07
N SER A 253 3.93 -5.69 -13.28
CA SER A 253 3.15 -6.94 -13.30
C SER A 253 2.18 -7.00 -14.48
N ALA A 254 1.81 -5.84 -15.03
CA ALA A 254 1.03 -5.73 -16.26
C ALA A 254 1.28 -4.39 -16.96
N LEU A 255 1.10 -4.37 -18.28
CA LEU A 255 1.20 -3.18 -19.12
C LEU A 255 0.09 -3.21 -20.17
N SER A 256 -0.55 -2.06 -20.39
CA SER A 256 -1.53 -1.85 -21.45
C SER A 256 -1.31 -0.50 -22.11
N GLU A 257 -2.08 -0.18 -23.14
CA GLU A 257 -2.00 1.11 -23.84
C GLU A 257 -2.20 2.31 -22.90
N ARG A 258 -3.09 2.25 -21.90
CA ARG A 258 -3.46 3.42 -21.09
C ARG A 258 -3.14 3.31 -19.62
N SER A 259 -2.75 2.13 -19.17
CA SER A 259 -2.48 1.84 -17.76
C SER A 259 -1.34 0.85 -17.60
N ARG A 260 -0.72 0.90 -16.43
CA ARG A 260 0.28 -0.06 -15.99
C ARG A 260 -0.06 -0.57 -14.60
N LYS A 261 0.44 -1.76 -14.29
CA LYS A 261 0.55 -2.23 -12.91
C LYS A 261 2.02 -2.29 -12.54
N THR A 262 2.43 -1.45 -11.60
CA THR A 262 3.78 -1.47 -11.04
C THR A 262 3.82 -2.48 -9.90
N LEU A 263 4.94 -3.18 -9.77
CA LEU A 263 5.19 -4.13 -8.69
C LEU A 263 6.54 -3.82 -8.06
N TYR A 264 6.55 -3.63 -6.75
CA TYR A 264 7.74 -3.36 -5.96
C TYR A 264 7.85 -4.38 -4.83
N TRP A 265 9.07 -4.88 -4.63
CA TRP A 265 9.44 -5.73 -3.50
C TRP A 265 10.49 -5.00 -2.66
N MET A 266 10.13 -4.71 -1.40
CA MET A 266 11.10 -4.32 -0.38
C MET A 266 11.66 -5.60 0.24
N LEU A 267 12.97 -5.76 0.17
CA LEU A 267 13.69 -6.97 0.51
C LEU A 267 14.78 -6.64 1.53
N ASP A 268 14.97 -7.51 2.50
CA ASP A 268 16.08 -7.43 3.45
C ASP A 268 17.37 -7.86 2.74
N ARG A 269 18.41 -7.02 2.76
CA ARG A 269 19.68 -7.31 2.08
C ARG A 269 20.51 -8.39 2.80
N THR A 270 20.34 -8.53 4.10
CA THR A 270 21.06 -9.49 4.93
C THR A 270 20.41 -10.86 4.84
N THR A 271 19.10 -10.93 5.12
CA THR A 271 18.38 -12.22 5.11
C THR A 271 17.92 -12.65 3.72
N ARG A 272 17.93 -11.73 2.74
CA ARG A 272 17.44 -11.93 1.36
C ARG A 272 15.93 -12.25 1.28
N THR A 273 15.19 -11.99 2.35
CA THR A 273 13.76 -12.28 2.47
C THR A 273 12.89 -11.04 2.24
N PRO A 274 11.62 -11.20 1.84
CA PRO A 274 10.72 -10.06 1.63
C PRO A 274 10.31 -9.40 2.95
N ILE A 275 10.42 -8.07 2.97
CA ILE A 275 9.88 -7.16 4.00
C ILE A 275 8.43 -6.84 3.65
N ALA A 276 8.22 -6.33 2.43
CA ALA A 276 6.93 -5.91 1.94
C ALA A 276 6.85 -5.97 0.42
N GLU A 277 5.61 -5.98 -0.08
CA GLU A 277 5.28 -5.91 -1.50
C GLU A 277 4.28 -4.78 -1.70
N LEU A 278 4.45 -4.03 -2.79
CA LEU A 278 3.54 -2.99 -3.24
C LEU A 278 3.18 -3.24 -4.71
N GLU A 279 1.91 -3.42 -5.00
CA GLU A 279 1.39 -3.43 -6.38
C GLU A 279 0.45 -2.24 -6.56
N ALA A 280 0.62 -1.45 -7.62
CA ALA A 280 -0.21 -0.27 -7.87
C ALA A 280 -0.70 -0.23 -9.32
N VAL A 281 -1.95 0.19 -9.51
CA VAL A 281 -2.52 0.51 -10.81
C VAL A 281 -2.33 1.99 -11.06
N GLU A 282 -1.68 2.32 -12.16
CA GLU A 282 -1.36 3.70 -12.52
C GLU A 282 -1.84 4.02 -13.93
N LEU A 283 -2.43 5.21 -14.07
CA LEU A 283 -2.85 5.77 -15.35
C LEU A 283 -1.82 6.78 -15.84
N LEU A 284 -1.58 6.77 -17.15
CA LEU A 284 -0.83 7.84 -17.80
C LEU A 284 -1.72 9.04 -18.04
N LEU A 285 -1.17 10.23 -17.82
CA LEU A 285 -1.88 11.49 -18.01
C LEU A 285 -1.06 12.46 -18.84
N ASP A 286 -1.73 13.10 -19.79
CA ASP A 286 -1.32 14.39 -20.36
C ASP A 286 -1.64 15.44 -19.30
N LEU A 287 -0.61 16.04 -18.70
CA LEU A 287 -0.79 16.96 -17.56
C LEU A 287 -1.40 18.30 -17.99
N ASP A 288 -1.24 18.69 -19.25
CA ASP A 288 -1.78 19.94 -19.77
C ASP A 288 -3.26 19.77 -20.14
N ARG A 289 -3.62 18.65 -20.79
CA ARG A 289 -5.02 18.33 -21.12
C ARG A 289 -5.79 17.66 -19.99
N ARG A 290 -5.10 17.24 -18.92
CA ARG A 290 -5.64 16.53 -17.75
C ARG A 290 -6.48 15.30 -18.12
N ARG A 291 -5.97 14.49 -19.06
CA ARG A 291 -6.65 13.27 -19.52
C ARG A 291 -5.66 12.16 -19.84
N SER A 292 -6.13 10.91 -19.83
CA SER A 292 -5.30 9.80 -20.25
C SER A 292 -5.05 9.79 -21.75
N PHE A 293 -3.92 9.22 -22.15
CA PHE A 293 -3.53 9.02 -23.55
C PHE A 293 -2.97 7.60 -23.73
N PRO A 294 -3.12 6.99 -24.92
CA PRO A 294 -2.59 5.66 -25.20
C PRO A 294 -1.10 5.70 -25.55
N LEU A 295 -0.36 4.66 -25.15
CA LEU A 295 0.98 4.34 -25.62
C LEU A 295 0.90 3.66 -26.99
N GLU A 296 1.85 3.98 -27.87
CA GLU A 296 2.02 3.28 -29.15
C GLU A 296 2.76 1.95 -28.96
N GLU A 297 2.63 1.06 -29.94
CA GLU A 297 3.23 -0.29 -29.95
C GLU A 297 4.74 -0.28 -29.69
N ARG A 298 5.47 0.70 -30.23
CA ARG A 298 6.92 0.82 -30.02
C ARG A 298 7.29 1.11 -28.56
N ALA A 299 6.53 1.97 -27.87
CA ALA A 299 6.77 2.22 -26.46
C ALA A 299 6.37 1.01 -25.61
N LEU A 300 5.25 0.35 -25.95
CA LEU A 300 4.84 -0.90 -25.29
C LEU A 300 5.92 -1.98 -25.40
N ALA A 301 6.51 -2.16 -26.60
CA ALA A 301 7.60 -3.11 -26.82
C ALA A 301 8.86 -2.74 -26.01
N SER A 302 9.23 -1.45 -25.99
CA SER A 302 10.37 -0.98 -25.19
C SER A 302 10.17 -1.19 -23.69
N LEU A 303 8.95 -0.98 -23.20
CA LEU A 303 8.58 -1.15 -21.80
C LEU A 303 8.33 -2.61 -21.42
N GLY A 304 8.08 -3.49 -22.40
CA GLY A 304 7.91 -4.92 -22.20
C GLY A 304 9.10 -5.58 -21.49
N ARG A 305 10.31 -5.00 -21.61
CA ARG A 305 11.51 -5.45 -20.87
C ARG A 305 11.38 -5.33 -19.35
N LEU A 306 10.47 -4.47 -18.86
CA LEU A 306 10.22 -4.23 -17.44
C LEU A 306 9.12 -5.16 -16.89
N LEU A 307 8.45 -5.94 -17.76
CA LEU A 307 7.42 -6.87 -17.33
C LEU A 307 8.05 -8.00 -16.51
N VAL A 308 7.59 -8.11 -15.27
CA VAL A 308 7.86 -9.23 -14.37
C VAL A 308 6.75 -10.26 -14.54
N SER A 309 6.74 -10.91 -15.70
CA SER A 309 5.99 -12.15 -15.86
C SER A 309 6.76 -13.26 -15.13
N ALA A 310 6.02 -14.16 -14.47
CA ALA A 310 6.58 -15.39 -13.95
C ALA A 310 7.17 -16.19 -15.12
N LYS A 311 8.41 -15.90 -15.53
CA LYS A 311 9.30 -16.98 -15.95
C LYS A 311 9.22 -17.96 -14.79
N GLN A 312 8.70 -19.16 -15.03
CA GLN A 312 8.59 -20.21 -14.02
C GLN A 312 9.84 -20.16 -13.14
N PRO A 313 9.72 -20.25 -11.80
CA PRO A 313 10.90 -20.35 -10.97
C PRO A 313 11.77 -21.45 -11.57
N ILE A 314 13.02 -21.13 -11.88
CA ILE A 314 13.99 -22.15 -12.28
C ILE A 314 14.12 -23.02 -11.04
N ILE A 315 13.34 -24.09 -10.96
CA ILE A 315 13.54 -25.15 -9.99
C ILE A 315 14.93 -25.68 -10.36
N PRO A 316 15.95 -25.54 -9.49
CA PRO A 316 17.22 -26.18 -9.75
C PRO A 316 16.91 -27.66 -9.97
N ASN A 317 17.30 -28.19 -11.13
CA ASN A 317 17.20 -29.61 -11.43
C ASN A 317 17.60 -30.39 -10.18
N GLN A 318 16.65 -31.16 -9.62
CA GLN A 318 17.01 -32.34 -8.86
C GLN A 318 17.61 -33.31 -9.86
N GLN A 319 18.88 -33.08 -10.23
CA GLN A 319 19.70 -34.11 -10.85
C GLN A 319 19.90 -35.19 -9.80
N GLY A 320 19.55 -36.40 -10.23
CA GLY A 320 19.33 -37.53 -9.35
C GLY A 320 20.56 -37.97 -8.60
N THR A 321 20.31 -38.43 -7.38
CA THR A 321 21.04 -39.53 -6.80
C THR A 321 20.21 -40.79 -7.02
N ASP A 322 20.42 -41.42 -8.18
CA ASP A 322 20.34 -42.88 -8.26
C ASP A 322 21.65 -43.40 -7.63
N LEU A 323 21.51 -43.99 -6.44
CA LEU A 323 22.18 -45.18 -5.90
C LEU A 323 21.93 -45.28 -4.39
#